data_AF-A0A7X7SNK0-F1
#
_entry.id   AF-A0A7X7SNK0-F1
#
_cell.length_a   1.000
_cell.length_b   1.000
_cell.length_c   1.000
_cell.angle_alpha   90.00
_cell.angle_beta   90.00
_cell.angle_gamma   90.00
#
_symmetry.space_group_name_H-M   'P 1'
#
loop_
_entity.id
_entity.type
_entity.pdbx_description
1 polymer ?
#
loop_
_entity_poly.entity_id
_entity_poly.type
_entity_poly.pdbx_seq_one_letter_code
_entity_poly.pdbx_strand_id
1 'polypeptide(L)'
;LERVTGGRGSIAILRREDGRWVLRHYRRGGLVAKLSEDRYLWTGADRTRSFAEWRLLARLRALELPVPQPVAARYVRRGLTYTADLITQMLENTITLAQALVDARVDEDVWREVGRTIARFHREGVHHADLNAHNILLAASSAQTSGSEPPVHLLDFDRGRIRARGAWEADVLARLRRSLEKVSAQAGKPFEEGQWGWLMEGYREVIRNS
;
A
#
# COMPACT_ATOMS: atom_id res chain seq x y z
N LEU A 1 -21.95 -4.31 -7.48
CA LEU A 1 -20.71 -4.92 -6.95
C LEU A 1 -19.81 -5.15 -8.15
N GLU A 2 -18.90 -4.22 -8.41
CA GLU A 2 -18.00 -4.33 -9.56
C GLU A 2 -16.77 -5.11 -9.11
N ARG A 3 -16.46 -6.22 -9.78
CA ARG A 3 -15.29 -7.05 -9.46
C ARG A 3 -14.13 -6.61 -10.34
N VAL A 4 -13.07 -6.09 -9.74
CA VAL A 4 -11.83 -5.78 -10.44
C VAL A 4 -10.81 -6.84 -10.07
N THR A 5 -10.28 -7.54 -11.07
CA THR A 5 -9.28 -8.60 -10.89
C THR A 5 -7.88 -7.97 -10.76
N GLY A 6 -7.54 -7.51 -9.55
CA GLY A 6 -6.16 -7.15 -9.18
C GLY A 6 -5.47 -8.34 -8.51
N GLY A 7 -4.17 -8.54 -8.75
CA GLY A 7 -3.43 -9.74 -8.32
C GLY A 7 -3.60 -10.15 -6.84
N ARG A 8 -3.65 -11.48 -6.61
CA ARG A 8 -3.65 -12.21 -5.33
C ARG A 8 -4.82 -11.99 -4.34
N GLY A 9 -5.81 -11.16 -4.65
CA GLY A 9 -7.06 -11.06 -3.89
C GLY A 9 -8.21 -10.53 -4.75
N SER A 10 -9.43 -11.02 -4.57
CA SER A 10 -10.60 -10.45 -5.26
C SER A 10 -10.92 -9.08 -4.65
N ILE A 11 -10.75 -8.01 -5.43
CA ILE A 11 -11.16 -6.66 -5.07
C ILE A 11 -12.59 -6.44 -5.57
N ALA A 12 -13.47 -6.00 -4.67
CA ALA A 12 -14.82 -5.59 -5.00
C ALA A 12 -15.02 -4.12 -4.68
N ILE A 13 -15.58 -3.36 -5.62
CA ILE A 13 -15.96 -1.97 -5.42
C ILE A 13 -17.42 -1.92 -4.95
N LEU A 14 -17.63 -1.28 -3.81
CA LEU A 14 -18.94 -0.99 -3.22
C LEU A 14 -19.25 0.48 -3.47
N ARG A 15 -20.41 0.78 -4.04
CA ARG A 15 -20.90 2.15 -4.24
C ARG A 15 -22.00 2.41 -3.22
N ARG A 16 -21.88 3.50 -2.45
CA ARG A 16 -22.96 4.08 -1.66
C ARG A 16 -23.12 5.56 -2.03
N GLU A 17 -24.22 6.16 -1.59
CA GLU A 17 -24.51 7.59 -1.78
C GLU A 17 -23.44 8.51 -1.18
N ASP A 18 -22.70 8.04 -0.17
CA ASP A 18 -21.66 8.76 0.58
C ASP A 18 -20.22 8.45 0.12
N GLY A 19 -20.04 7.61 -0.90
CA GLY A 19 -18.71 7.34 -1.49
C GLY A 19 -18.53 5.95 -2.09
N ARG A 20 -17.31 5.68 -2.58
CA ARG A 20 -16.88 4.36 -3.08
C ARG A 20 -15.90 3.70 -2.12
N TRP A 21 -16.08 2.41 -1.87
CA TRP A 21 -15.23 1.61 -0.99
C TRP A 21 -14.64 0.40 -1.71
N VAL A 22 -13.42 0.04 -1.31
CA VAL A 22 -12.69 -1.13 -1.75
C VAL A 22 -12.82 -2.22 -0.69
N LEU A 23 -13.47 -3.32 -1.04
CA LEU A 23 -13.51 -4.55 -0.26
C LEU A 23 -12.41 -5.51 -0.75
N ARG A 24 -11.52 -5.90 0.18
CA ARG A 24 -10.49 -6.91 -0.05
C ARG A 24 -10.75 -8.15 0.81
N HIS A 25 -10.81 -9.30 0.15
CA HIS A 25 -10.81 -10.61 0.82
C HIS A 25 -9.37 -11.10 1.01
N TYR A 26 -8.98 -11.48 2.22
CA TYR A 26 -7.63 -11.99 2.50
C TYR A 26 -7.52 -13.44 2.04
N ARG A 27 -6.67 -13.70 1.05
CA ARG A 27 -6.31 -15.05 0.61
C ARG A 27 -4.94 -15.45 1.13
N ARG A 28 -4.72 -16.74 1.41
CA ARG A 28 -3.38 -17.23 1.78
C ARG A 28 -2.48 -17.29 0.53
N GLY A 29 -1.33 -16.61 0.55
CA GLY A 29 -0.32 -16.70 -0.50
C GLY A 29 0.75 -17.78 -0.24
N GLY A 30 1.40 -18.28 -1.31
CA GLY A 30 2.55 -19.20 -1.27
C GLY A 30 2.24 -20.67 -1.58
N LEU A 31 3.24 -21.57 -1.52
CA LEU A 31 3.12 -23.02 -1.72
C LEU A 31 2.07 -23.70 -0.80
N VAL A 32 1.63 -23.01 0.25
CA VAL A 32 0.58 -23.43 1.20
C VAL A 32 -0.85 -23.19 0.63
N ALA A 33 -0.99 -22.44 -0.46
CA ALA A 33 -2.27 -22.24 -1.14
C ALA A 33 -2.84 -23.54 -1.73
N LYS A 34 -2.01 -24.57 -1.94
CA LYS A 34 -2.46 -25.89 -2.43
C LYS A 34 -3.19 -26.74 -1.38
N LEU A 35 -3.21 -26.34 -0.11
CA LEU A 35 -3.80 -27.16 0.98
C LEU A 35 -5.00 -26.49 1.69
N SER A 36 -5.16 -25.17 1.61
CA SER A 36 -6.35 -24.46 2.11
C SER A 36 -6.37 -23.03 1.59
N GLU A 37 -7.27 -22.72 0.66
CA GLU A 37 -7.24 -21.47 -0.10
C GLU A 37 -7.54 -20.21 0.75
N ASP A 38 -8.33 -20.31 1.82
CA ASP A 38 -8.91 -19.11 2.46
C ASP A 38 -8.78 -19.02 3.99
N ARG A 39 -8.14 -19.98 4.69
CA ARG A 39 -8.40 -20.18 6.14
C ARG A 39 -7.16 -20.03 7.02
N TYR A 40 -6.99 -18.89 7.71
CA TYR A 40 -5.91 -18.62 8.68
C TYR A 40 -6.11 -19.35 10.02
N LEU A 41 -5.05 -19.76 10.72
CA LEU A 41 -5.19 -20.34 12.07
C LEU A 41 -5.67 -19.28 13.06
N TRP A 42 -6.73 -19.60 13.81
CA TRP A 42 -7.27 -18.69 14.80
C TRP A 42 -6.42 -18.74 16.08
N THR A 43 -5.88 -17.58 16.47
CA THR A 43 -5.04 -17.44 17.68
C THR A 43 -5.54 -16.32 18.61
N GLY A 44 -6.79 -15.91 18.43
CA GLY A 44 -7.42 -14.78 19.12
C GLY A 44 -8.00 -13.76 18.14
N ALA A 45 -9.10 -13.10 18.50
CA ALA A 45 -9.75 -12.09 17.68
C ALA A 45 -8.80 -10.93 17.34
N ASP A 46 -8.00 -10.51 18.32
CA ASP A 46 -7.07 -9.41 18.15
C ASP A 46 -5.94 -9.65 17.14
N ARG A 47 -5.63 -10.93 16.91
CA ARG A 47 -4.54 -11.37 16.03
C ARG A 47 -5.03 -11.66 14.61
N THR A 48 -6.30 -11.44 14.33
CA THR A 48 -6.82 -11.58 12.96
C THR A 48 -6.25 -10.49 12.07
N ARG A 49 -5.73 -10.89 10.91
CA ARG A 49 -5.07 -9.99 9.95
C ARG A 49 -5.89 -8.74 9.61
N SER A 50 -7.19 -8.91 9.32
CA SER A 50 -8.06 -7.78 9.00
C SER A 50 -8.18 -6.76 10.14
N PHE A 51 -8.23 -7.22 11.40
CA PHE A 51 -8.32 -6.31 12.56
C PHE A 51 -6.97 -5.67 12.88
N ALA A 52 -5.87 -6.41 12.70
CA ALA A 52 -4.53 -5.88 12.88
C ALA A 52 -4.23 -4.77 11.86
N GLU A 53 -4.51 -5.01 10.57
CA GLU A 53 -4.32 -4.02 9.52
C GLU A 53 -5.28 -2.83 9.67
N TRP A 54 -6.56 -3.07 9.99
CA TRP A 54 -7.52 -1.99 10.24
C TRP A 54 -7.03 -1.05 11.36
N ARG A 55 -6.55 -1.62 12.48
CA ARG A 55 -6.01 -0.83 13.60
C ARG A 55 -4.74 -0.08 13.21
N LEU A 56 -3.86 -0.71 12.43
CA LEU A 56 -2.67 -0.05 11.92
C LEU A 56 -3.05 1.11 11.01
N LEU A 57 -3.92 0.92 10.02
CA LEU A 57 -4.42 1.99 9.15
C LEU A 57 -5.05 3.14 9.95
N ALA A 58 -5.87 2.83 10.96
CA ALA A 58 -6.49 3.84 11.82
C ALA A 58 -5.42 4.66 12.57
N ARG A 59 -4.38 3.99 13.07
CA ARG A 59 -3.25 4.66 13.72
C ARG A 59 -2.44 5.52 12.74
N LEU A 60 -2.18 5.02 11.53
CA LEU A 60 -1.45 5.78 10.50
C LEU A 60 -2.23 7.03 10.06
N ARG A 61 -3.56 6.95 9.98
CA ARG A 61 -4.43 8.11 9.74
C ARG A 61 -4.38 9.14 10.88
N ALA A 62 -4.34 8.68 12.12
CA ALA A 62 -4.16 9.57 13.27
C ALA A 62 -2.78 10.24 13.32
N LEU A 63 -1.79 9.69 12.60
CA LEU A 63 -0.47 10.30 12.35
C LEU A 63 -0.43 11.12 11.05
N GLU A 64 -1.58 11.38 10.44
CA GLU A 64 -1.73 12.14 9.19
C GLU A 64 -0.93 11.55 8.01
N LEU A 65 -0.64 10.25 8.06
CA LEU A 65 0.08 9.55 6.99
C LEU A 65 -0.89 9.19 5.85
N PRO A 66 -0.44 9.28 4.58
CA PRO A 66 -1.30 9.08 3.42
C PRO A 66 -1.58 7.60 3.18
N VAL A 67 -2.61 7.10 3.86
CA VAL A 67 -3.16 5.75 3.70
C VAL A 67 -4.67 5.83 3.47
N PRO A 68 -5.29 4.82 2.83
CA PRO A 68 -6.74 4.81 2.66
C PRO A 68 -7.45 4.73 4.01
N GLN A 69 -8.62 5.37 4.12
CA GLN A 69 -9.42 5.32 5.35
C GLN A 69 -9.89 3.88 5.59
N PRO A 70 -9.56 3.27 6.75
CA PRO A 70 -10.15 1.98 7.10
C PRO A 70 -11.62 2.20 7.48
N VAL A 71 -12.54 1.51 6.80
CA VAL A 71 -14.00 1.66 7.02
C VAL A 71 -14.50 0.55 7.94
N ALA A 72 -14.21 -0.70 7.60
CA ALA A 72 -14.65 -1.85 8.38
C ALA A 72 -13.70 -3.02 8.21
N ALA A 73 -13.65 -3.90 9.20
CA ALA A 73 -12.96 -5.18 9.13
C ALA A 73 -13.87 -6.28 9.64
N ARG A 74 -13.74 -7.47 9.07
CA ARG A 74 -14.49 -8.66 9.48
C ARG A 74 -13.56 -9.87 9.52
N TYR A 75 -13.84 -10.78 10.43
CA TYR A 75 -13.39 -12.15 10.35
C TYR A 75 -14.56 -13.10 10.55
N VAL A 76 -14.51 -14.29 9.94
CA VAL A 76 -15.46 -15.36 10.17
C VAL A 76 -14.69 -16.59 10.64
N ARG A 77 -14.84 -16.92 11.93
CA ARG A 77 -14.22 -18.11 12.50
C ARG A 77 -15.03 -19.35 12.12
N ARG A 78 -14.33 -20.41 11.73
CA ARG A 78 -14.86 -21.75 11.52
C ARG A 78 -13.89 -22.76 12.15
N GLY A 79 -14.22 -23.24 13.34
CA GLY A 79 -13.35 -24.13 14.14
C GLY A 79 -12.03 -23.47 14.52
N LEU A 80 -10.91 -24.10 14.15
CA LEU A 80 -9.54 -23.62 14.39
C LEU A 80 -9.05 -22.61 13.35
N THR A 81 -9.92 -22.17 12.44
CA THR A 81 -9.52 -21.29 11.34
C THR A 81 -10.46 -20.11 11.15
N TYR A 82 -10.05 -19.09 10.40
CA TYR A 82 -10.89 -17.96 10.03
C TYR A 82 -10.64 -17.46 8.60
N THR A 83 -11.66 -16.86 8.00
CA THR A 83 -11.55 -16.00 6.81
C THR A 83 -11.64 -14.54 7.22
N ALA A 84 -11.09 -13.61 6.42
CA ALA A 84 -11.04 -12.20 6.77
C ALA A 84 -11.31 -11.29 5.57
N ASP A 85 -11.94 -10.15 5.88
CA ASP A 85 -12.30 -9.10 4.94
C ASP A 85 -11.88 -7.74 5.52
N LEU A 86 -11.40 -6.84 4.67
CA LEU A 86 -11.14 -5.44 5.00
C LEU A 86 -11.80 -4.54 3.97
N ILE A 87 -12.49 -3.51 4.45
CA ILE A 87 -13.08 -2.44 3.65
C ILE A 87 -12.32 -1.15 3.93
N THR A 88 -11.87 -0.51 2.85
CA THR A 88 -11.22 0.81 2.89
C THR A 88 -11.91 1.77 1.95
N GLN A 89 -11.77 3.07 2.18
CA GLN A 89 -12.22 4.08 1.23
C GLN A 89 -11.43 3.95 -0.08
N MET A 90 -12.12 4.05 -1.21
CA MET A 90 -11.48 4.10 -2.51
C MET A 90 -10.85 5.47 -2.72
N LEU A 91 -9.57 5.48 -3.09
CA LEU A 91 -8.90 6.71 -3.52
C LEU A 91 -9.22 6.93 -5.00
N GLU A 92 -10.05 7.93 -5.26
CA GLU A 92 -10.51 8.32 -6.60
C GLU A 92 -9.36 8.84 -7.46
N ASN A 93 -9.45 8.68 -8.79
CA ASN A 93 -8.50 9.28 -9.74
C ASN A 93 -7.03 8.95 -9.43
N THR A 94 -6.76 7.75 -8.93
CA THR A 94 -5.41 7.26 -8.66
C THR A 94 -5.01 6.15 -9.64
N ILE A 95 -3.71 6.08 -9.93
CA ILE A 95 -3.07 4.94 -10.59
C ILE A 95 -1.92 4.44 -9.75
N THR A 96 -1.57 3.16 -9.87
CA THR A 96 -0.36 2.65 -9.20
C THR A 96 0.90 3.18 -9.87
N LEU A 97 1.98 3.37 -9.10
CA LEU A 97 3.30 3.70 -9.66
C LEU A 97 3.74 2.65 -10.69
N ALA A 98 3.38 1.38 -10.49
CA ALA A 98 3.61 0.32 -11.47
C ALA A 98 2.89 0.55 -12.80
N GLN A 99 1.63 0.99 -12.79
CA GLN A 99 0.91 1.36 -14.01
C GLN A 99 1.53 2.60 -14.66
N ALA A 100 1.85 3.61 -13.86
CA ALA A 100 2.48 4.84 -14.35
C ALA A 100 3.80 4.56 -15.08
N LEU A 101 4.62 3.63 -14.57
CA LEU A 101 5.87 3.18 -15.22
C LEU A 101 5.65 2.49 -16.57
N VAL A 102 4.52 1.81 -16.76
CA VAL A 102 4.18 1.14 -18.02
C VAL A 102 3.63 2.16 -19.02
N ASP A 103 2.70 3.01 -18.57
CA ASP A 103 1.88 3.83 -19.44
C ASP A 103 2.59 5.11 -19.89
N ALA A 104 3.38 5.75 -19.01
CA ALA A 104 3.98 7.06 -19.28
C ALA A 104 5.38 7.21 -18.67
N ARG A 105 6.04 8.33 -18.96
CA ARG A 105 7.20 8.76 -18.19
C ARG A 105 6.70 9.39 -16.89
N VAL A 106 7.23 8.93 -15.76
CA VAL A 106 6.96 9.53 -14.45
C VAL A 106 7.92 10.70 -14.26
N ASP A 107 7.37 11.88 -14.01
CA ASP A 107 8.12 13.12 -13.83
C ASP A 107 8.97 13.12 -12.55
N GLU A 108 10.04 13.92 -12.57
CA GLU A 108 11.01 14.07 -11.47
C GLU A 108 10.34 14.44 -10.14
N ASP A 109 9.39 15.38 -10.15
CA ASP A 109 8.71 15.82 -8.93
C ASP A 109 7.87 14.73 -8.29
N VAL A 110 7.28 13.83 -9.10
CA VAL A 110 6.53 12.68 -8.61
C VAL A 110 7.47 11.70 -7.89
N TRP A 111 8.66 11.45 -8.45
CA TRP A 111 9.66 10.62 -7.79
C TRP A 111 10.11 11.18 -6.45
N ARG A 112 10.41 12.48 -6.39
CA ARG A 112 10.75 13.16 -5.14
C ARG A 112 9.62 13.01 -4.12
N GLU A 113 8.38 13.20 -4.54
CA GLU A 113 7.21 13.11 -3.65
C GLU A 113 6.95 11.69 -3.12
N VAL A 114 7.19 10.66 -3.94
CA VAL A 114 7.23 9.27 -3.47
C VAL A 114 8.29 9.09 -2.40
N GLY A 115 9.49 9.63 -2.62
CA GLY A 115 10.58 9.62 -1.64
C GLY A 115 10.21 10.28 -0.31
N ARG A 116 9.65 11.50 -0.37
CA ARG A 116 9.18 12.25 0.81
C ARG A 116 8.11 11.49 1.56
N THR A 117 7.15 10.92 0.84
CA THR A 117 6.07 10.13 1.43
C THR A 117 6.64 8.94 2.19
N ILE A 118 7.51 8.12 1.57
CA ILE A 118 8.14 6.98 2.25
C ILE A 118 8.92 7.42 3.49
N ALA A 119 9.66 8.53 3.41
CA ALA A 119 10.40 9.07 4.54
C ALA A 119 9.49 9.49 5.71
N ARG A 120 8.30 10.06 5.45
CA ARG A 120 7.31 10.38 6.50
C ARG A 120 6.88 9.12 7.26
N PHE A 121 6.62 8.02 6.56
CA PHE A 121 6.32 6.72 7.20
C PHE A 121 7.49 6.21 8.04
N HIS A 122 8.70 6.27 7.49
CA HIS A 122 9.91 5.81 8.18
C HIS A 122 10.21 6.65 9.44
N ARG A 123 9.97 7.96 9.43
CA ARG A 123 10.08 8.84 10.61
C ARG A 123 9.19 8.39 11.76
N GLU A 124 7.95 8.00 11.44
CA GLU A 124 7.00 7.45 12.42
C GLU A 124 7.29 5.98 12.80
N GLY A 125 8.41 5.41 12.35
CA GLY A 125 8.80 4.02 12.63
C GLY A 125 7.94 2.98 11.90
N VAL A 126 7.24 3.38 10.84
CA VAL A 126 6.33 2.48 10.11
C VAL A 126 7.13 1.59 9.18
N HIS A 127 7.20 0.32 9.51
CA HIS A 127 7.80 -0.71 8.69
C HIS A 127 6.77 -1.35 7.76
N HIS A 128 6.81 -0.96 6.49
CA HIS A 128 6.02 -1.54 5.42
C HIS A 128 6.74 -2.74 4.77
N ALA A 129 6.56 -3.94 5.34
CA ALA A 129 7.34 -5.13 4.98
C ALA A 129 7.22 -5.60 3.50
N ASP A 130 6.20 -5.13 2.77
CA ASP A 130 5.98 -5.49 1.35
C ASP A 130 5.85 -4.30 0.41
N LEU A 131 6.51 -3.17 0.72
CA LEU A 131 6.45 -1.98 -0.14
C LEU A 131 6.99 -2.30 -1.53
N ASN A 132 6.20 -2.00 -2.55
CA ASN A 132 6.50 -2.28 -3.95
C ASN A 132 5.71 -1.29 -4.85
N ALA A 133 6.01 -1.27 -6.15
CA ALA A 133 5.44 -0.29 -7.09
C ALA A 133 3.91 -0.39 -7.25
N HIS A 134 3.30 -1.55 -7.01
CA HIS A 134 1.85 -1.74 -7.04
C HIS A 134 1.16 -1.24 -5.78
N ASN A 135 1.91 -1.02 -4.70
CA ASN A 135 1.40 -0.57 -3.40
C ASN A 135 1.60 0.94 -3.19
N ILE A 136 2.01 1.67 -4.23
CA ILE A 136 2.14 3.12 -4.23
C ILE A 136 1.12 3.66 -5.22
N LEU A 137 0.18 4.48 -4.74
CA LEU A 137 -0.77 5.18 -5.59
C LEU A 137 -0.32 6.62 -5.81
N LEU A 138 -0.50 7.06 -7.05
CA LEU A 138 -0.30 8.44 -7.50
C LEU A 138 -1.67 9.02 -7.81
N ALA A 139 -2.02 10.14 -7.17
CA ALA A 139 -3.22 10.90 -7.51
C ALA A 139 -3.00 11.66 -8.81
N ALA A 140 -4.03 11.73 -9.66
CA ALA A 140 -3.99 12.55 -10.85
C ALA A 140 -3.81 14.02 -10.46
N SER A 141 -2.81 14.67 -11.06
CA SER A 141 -2.54 16.10 -10.89
C SER A 141 -3.52 16.92 -11.73
N SER A 142 -4.82 16.83 -11.44
CA SER A 142 -5.82 17.74 -12.01
C SER A 142 -6.61 18.37 -10.89
N ALA A 143 -6.51 19.70 -10.82
CA ALA A 143 -7.14 20.59 -9.86
C ALA A 143 -8.66 20.45 -9.87
N GLN A 144 -9.23 19.43 -9.23
CA GLN A 144 -10.65 19.27 -8.90
C GLN A 144 -10.84 18.03 -8.00
N THR A 145 -10.01 17.86 -6.98
CA THR A 145 -10.37 17.03 -5.83
C THR A 145 -10.98 17.97 -4.81
N SER A 146 -12.21 17.70 -4.36
CA SER A 146 -12.92 18.50 -3.35
C SER A 146 -12.30 18.35 -1.94
N GLY A 147 -10.99 18.18 -1.85
CA GLY A 147 -10.20 18.01 -0.64
C GLY A 147 -8.71 17.98 -0.96
N SER A 148 -7.90 18.47 -0.01
CA SER A 148 -6.43 18.47 -0.03
C SER A 148 -5.85 17.06 0.17
N GLU A 149 -6.25 16.09 -0.66
CA GLU A 149 -5.64 14.76 -0.60
C GLU A 149 -4.17 14.81 -1.05
N PRO A 150 -3.28 14.09 -0.36
CA PRO A 150 -1.86 14.07 -0.69
C PRO A 150 -1.63 13.39 -2.05
N PRO A 151 -0.63 13.83 -2.82
CA PRO A 151 -0.38 13.34 -4.18
C PRO A 151 0.07 11.87 -4.24
N VAL A 152 0.58 11.32 -3.14
CA VAL A 152 1.07 9.94 -3.05
C VAL A 152 0.49 9.24 -1.83
N HIS A 153 -0.02 8.02 -2.01
CA HIS A 153 -0.54 7.17 -0.94
C HIS A 153 0.15 5.81 -0.93
N LEU A 154 0.30 5.22 0.26
CA LEU A 154 0.78 3.84 0.43
C LEU A 154 -0.40 2.90 0.74
N LEU A 155 -0.38 1.71 0.15
CA LEU A 155 -1.40 0.67 0.29
C LEU A 155 -0.82 -0.63 0.86
N ASP A 156 -1.73 -1.49 1.36
CA ASP A 156 -1.47 -2.88 1.76
C ASP A 156 -0.49 -3.04 2.94
N PHE A 157 -1.04 -2.80 4.14
CA PHE A 157 -0.32 -2.87 5.40
C PHE A 157 -0.52 -4.20 6.15
N ASP A 158 -0.90 -5.30 5.46
CA ASP A 158 -1.18 -6.61 6.08
C ASP A 158 -0.03 -7.14 6.93
N ARG A 159 1.21 -6.77 6.56
CA ARG A 159 2.44 -7.10 7.32
C ARG A 159 3.16 -5.86 7.87
N GLY A 160 2.46 -4.74 7.88
CA GLY A 160 2.94 -3.48 8.42
C GLY A 160 3.02 -3.51 9.94
N ARG A 161 3.95 -2.74 10.51
CA ARG A 161 4.05 -2.53 11.96
C ARG A 161 4.80 -1.25 12.28
N ILE A 162 4.49 -0.64 13.42
CA ILE A 162 5.30 0.44 13.98
C ILE A 162 6.39 -0.21 14.85
N ARG A 163 7.65 0.16 14.62
CA ARG A 163 8.81 -0.33 15.37
C ARG A 163 9.89 0.74 15.41
N ALA A 164 10.84 0.59 16.33
CA ALA A 164 12.02 1.45 16.37
C ALA A 164 12.74 1.45 15.00
N ARG A 165 13.14 2.64 14.55
CA ARG A 165 13.86 2.89 13.29
C ARG A 165 15.21 2.16 13.27
N GLY A 166 15.78 1.95 12.08
CA GLY A 166 17.04 1.23 11.93
C GLY A 166 17.17 0.54 10.57
N ALA A 167 18.03 -0.49 10.50
CA ALA A 167 18.45 -1.13 9.25
C ALA A 167 17.30 -1.61 8.33
N TRP A 168 16.13 -1.91 8.89
CA TRP A 168 14.97 -2.33 8.11
C TRP A 168 14.46 -1.25 7.13
N GLU A 169 14.72 0.04 7.38
CA GLU A 169 14.35 1.12 6.46
C GLU A 169 15.06 0.95 5.11
N ALA A 170 16.34 0.56 5.14
CA ALA A 170 17.12 0.27 3.95
C ALA A 170 16.62 -1.00 3.22
N ASP A 171 16.18 -2.02 3.96
CA ASP A 171 15.61 -3.24 3.38
C ASP A 171 14.30 -2.96 2.62
N VAL A 172 13.46 -2.07 3.16
CA VAL A 172 12.22 -1.61 2.52
C VAL A 172 12.54 -0.86 1.22
N LEU A 173 13.50 0.07 1.25
CA LEU A 173 13.93 0.80 0.06
C LEU A 173 14.54 -0.13 -0.99
N ALA A 174 15.39 -1.08 -0.59
CA ALA A 174 15.99 -2.05 -1.49
C ALA A 174 14.94 -2.99 -2.13
N ARG A 175 13.89 -3.36 -1.37
CA ARG A 175 12.75 -4.11 -1.91
C ARG A 175 12.00 -3.29 -2.96
N LEU A 176 11.72 -2.03 -2.67
CA LEU A 176 11.04 -1.13 -3.61
C LEU A 176 11.86 -1.00 -4.89
N ARG A 177 13.17 -0.73 -4.80
CA ARG A 177 14.05 -0.64 -5.95
C ARG A 177 13.97 -1.87 -6.85
N ARG A 178 14.10 -3.08 -6.29
CA ARG A 178 13.95 -4.33 -7.05
C ARG A 178 12.57 -4.47 -7.71
N SER A 179 11.51 -3.99 -7.07
CA SER A 179 10.18 -3.98 -7.66
C SER A 179 10.10 -3.02 -8.85
N LEU A 180 10.70 -1.84 -8.76
CA LEU A 180 10.72 -0.85 -9.85
C LEU A 180 11.50 -1.40 -11.04
N GLU A 181 12.69 -1.95 -10.80
CA GLU A 181 13.51 -2.63 -11.82
C GLU A 181 12.74 -3.77 -12.51
N LYS A 182 12.01 -4.59 -11.73
CA LYS A 182 11.22 -5.69 -12.30
C LYS A 182 10.06 -5.21 -13.17
N VAL A 183 9.26 -4.27 -12.68
CA VAL A 183 8.08 -3.76 -13.41
C VAL A 183 8.48 -3.05 -14.69
N SER A 184 9.50 -2.19 -14.59
CA SER A 184 10.04 -1.44 -15.73
C SER A 184 10.66 -2.35 -16.81
N ALA A 185 11.39 -3.41 -16.40
CA ALA A 185 11.92 -4.39 -17.33
C ALA A 185 10.82 -5.17 -18.07
N GLN A 186 9.74 -5.53 -17.37
CA GLN A 186 8.57 -6.18 -17.99
C GLN A 186 7.85 -5.27 -18.98
N ALA A 187 7.94 -3.95 -18.80
CA ALA A 187 7.37 -2.94 -19.68
C ALA A 187 8.28 -2.55 -20.87
N GLY A 188 9.51 -3.05 -20.92
CA GLY A 188 10.50 -2.64 -21.93
C GLY A 188 10.99 -1.19 -21.80
N LYS A 189 10.74 -0.55 -20.65
CA LYS A 189 11.15 0.83 -20.33
C LYS A 189 11.96 0.81 -19.04
N PRO A 190 13.26 0.49 -19.06
CA PRO A 190 14.05 0.22 -17.86
C PRO A 190 14.01 1.37 -16.85
N PHE A 191 13.88 1.02 -15.57
CA PHE A 191 14.04 1.97 -14.48
C PHE A 191 15.50 2.37 -14.37
N GLU A 192 15.76 3.69 -14.41
CA GLU A 192 17.09 4.26 -14.49
C GLU A 192 17.59 4.76 -13.14
N GLU A 193 18.92 4.83 -12.96
CA GLU A 193 19.53 5.33 -11.72
C GLU A 193 19.14 6.79 -11.42
N GLY A 194 18.88 7.60 -12.45
CA GLY A 194 18.40 8.98 -12.28
C GLY A 194 17.06 9.05 -11.55
N GLN A 195 16.12 8.16 -11.88
CA GLN A 195 14.81 8.07 -11.23
C GLN A 195 14.95 7.63 -9.76
N TRP A 196 15.86 6.69 -9.48
CA TRP A 196 16.21 6.33 -8.10
C TRP A 196 16.84 7.49 -7.35
N GLY A 197 17.69 8.27 -8.01
CA GLY A 197 18.30 9.48 -7.49
C GLY A 197 17.26 10.50 -7.00
N TRP A 198 16.27 10.82 -7.82
CA TRP A 198 15.18 11.74 -7.46
C TRP A 198 14.34 11.26 -6.28
N LEU A 199 14.00 9.95 -6.23
CA LEU A 199 13.32 9.37 -5.07
C LEU A 199 14.16 9.52 -3.80
N MET A 200 15.45 9.18 -3.88
CA MET A 200 16.35 9.27 -2.73
C MET A 200 16.63 10.70 -2.30
N GLU A 201 16.59 11.67 -3.21
CA GLU A 201 16.66 13.09 -2.89
C GLU A 201 15.49 13.51 -2.00
N GLY A 202 14.26 13.27 -2.44
CA GLY A 202 13.05 13.56 -1.64
C GLY A 202 13.02 12.80 -0.32
N TYR A 203 13.46 11.54 -0.31
CA TYR A 203 13.60 10.77 0.93
C TYR A 203 14.56 11.44 1.92
N ARG A 204 15.75 11.85 1.47
CA ARG A 204 16.77 12.48 2.31
C ARG A 204 16.39 13.87 2.80
N GLU A 205 15.60 14.63 2.04
CA GLU A 205 15.07 15.94 2.49
C GLU A 205 14.30 15.79 3.81
N VAL A 206 13.38 14.84 3.87
CA VAL A 206 12.52 14.62 5.04
C VAL A 206 13.28 14.05 6.22
N ILE A 207 14.24 13.15 5.98
CA ILE A 207 15.05 12.54 7.05
C ILE A 207 16.07 13.52 7.64
N ARG A 208 16.66 14.42 6.84
CA ARG A 208 17.65 15.41 7.32
C ARG A 208 17.03 16.53 8.15
N ASN A 209 15.79 16.90 7.87
CA ASN A 209 15.07 17.96 8.58
C ASN A 209 14.41 17.45 9.89
N SER A 210 15.07 16.54 10.61
CA SER A 210 14.55 15.85 11.81
C SER A 210 15.56 15.85 12.96
#